data_AF-A0AB34QWT7-F1
#
_entry.id   AF-A0AB34QWT7-F1
#
_cell.length_a   1.000
_cell.length_b   1.000
_cell.length_c   1.000
_cell.angle_alpha   90.00
_cell.angle_beta   90.00
_cell.angle_gamma   90.00
#
_symmetry.space_group_name_H-M   'P 1'
#
loop_
_entity.id
_entity.type
_entity.pdbx_description
1 polymer ?
#
loop_
_entity_poly.entity_id
_entity_poly.type
_entity_poly.pdbx_seq_one_letter_code
_entity_poly.pdbx_strand_id
1 'polypeptide(L)' 'MKNKEILGYILIGACLLISLFFSFNTDALIPNGYELALNGIVISKAIMVGISIYLTFKIGQLLIKKKE' A
#
# COMPACT_ATOMS: atom_id res chain seq x y z
N MET A 1 -10.90 11.93 22.02
CA MET A 1 -11.23 11.01 20.90
C MET A 1 -10.65 11.47 19.57
N LYS A 2 -10.72 12.76 19.22
CA LYS A 2 -10.22 13.37 17.97
C LYS A 2 -8.76 13.01 17.59
N ASN A 3 -7.83 13.01 18.55
CA ASN A 3 -6.41 12.69 18.28
C ASN A 3 -6.17 11.22 17.90
N LYS A 4 -6.99 10.29 18.40
CA LYS A 4 -6.88 8.86 18.07
C LYS A 4 -7.33 8.58 16.63
N GLU A 5 -8.33 9.32 16.16
CA GLU A 5 -8.80 9.22 14.77
C GLU A 5 -7.75 9.78 13.80
N ILE A 6 -7.15 10.94 14.11
CA ILE A 6 -6.05 11.53 13.32
C ILE A 6 -4.87 10.57 13.20
N LEU A 7 -4.46 9.94 14.30
CA LEU A 7 -3.42 8.90 14.29
C LEU A 7 -3.80 7.72 13.36
N GLY A 8 -5.05 7.28 13.39
CA GLY A 8 -5.54 6.23 12.49
C GLY A 8 -5.42 6.60 11.00
N TYR A 9 -5.81 7.83 10.64
CA TYR A 9 -5.66 8.32 9.27
C TYR A 9 -4.21 8.41 8.82
N ILE A 10 -3.32 8.90 9.69
CA ILE A 10 -1.88 9.00 9.40
C ILE A 10 -1.29 7.60 9.18
N LEU A 11 -1.66 6.63 10.03
CA LEU A 11 -1.15 5.26 9.92
C LEU A 11 -1.60 4.60 8.60
N ILE A 12 -2.87 4.78 8.22
CA ILE A 12 -3.41 4.30 6.95
C ILE A 12 -2.69 4.95 5.76
N GLY A 13 -2.51 6.27 5.80
CA GLY A 13 -1.79 7.02 4.76
C GLY A 13 -0.34 6.55 4.62
N ALA A 14 0.35 6.32 5.74
CA ALA A 14 1.72 5.83 5.75
C ALA A 14 1.82 4.42 5.13
N CYS A 15 0.93 3.50 5.47
CA CYS A 15 0.90 2.15 4.86
C CYS A 15 0.69 2.21 3.34
N LEU A 16 -0.20 3.08 2.87
CA LEU A 16 -0.45 3.26 1.43
C LEU A 16 0.76 3.85 0.72
N LEU A 17 1.39 4.87 1.30
CA LEU A 17 2.58 5.50 0.73
C LEU A 17 3.76 4.52 0.66
N ILE A 18 3.98 3.72 1.70
CA ILE A 18 5.03 2.69 1.72
C ILE A 18 4.76 1.63 0.66
N SER A 19 3.51 1.18 0.52
CA SER A 19 3.15 0.19 -0.50
C SER A 19 3.34 0.73 -1.92
N LEU A 20 2.93 1.97 -2.20
CA LEU A 20 3.21 2.63 -3.47
C LEU A 20 4.71 2.75 -3.72
N PHE A 21 5.47 3.20 -2.72
CA PHE A 21 6.92 3.39 -2.84
C PHE A 21 7.62 2.10 -3.25
N PHE A 22 7.30 0.99 -2.59
CA PHE A 22 7.85 -0.32 -2.93
C PHE A 22 7.36 -0.87 -4.27
N SER A 23 6.16 -0.49 -4.73
CA SER A 23 5.68 -0.84 -6.08
C SER A 23 6.54 -0.20 -7.18
N PHE A 24 7.02 1.02 -6.96
CA PHE A 24 7.86 1.74 -7.93
C PHE A 24 9.36 1.47 -7.74
N ASN A 25 9.84 1.28 -6.51
CA ASN A 25 11.25 1.02 -6.16
C ASN A 25 11.44 -0.41 -5.62
N THR A 26 11.31 -1.41 -6.49
CA THR A 26 11.51 -2.82 -6.10
C THR A 26 12.96 -3.18 -5.86
N ASP A 27 13.91 -2.42 -6.39
CA ASP A 27 15.33 -2.69 -6.22
C ASP A 27 15.75 -2.53 -4.75
N ALA A 28 14.99 -1.75 -3.97
CA ALA A 28 15.17 -1.64 -2.51
C ALA A 28 14.78 -2.93 -1.76
N LEU A 29 13.98 -3.81 -2.36
CA LEU A 29 13.52 -5.08 -1.77
C LEU A 29 14.35 -6.28 -2.23
N ILE A 30 15.18 -6.11 -3.25
CA ILE A 30 15.90 -7.21 -3.91
C ILE A 30 17.39 -7.09 -3.57
N PRO A 31 17.95 -8.04 -2.81
CA PRO A 31 19.39 -8.11 -2.64
C PRO A 31 20.07 -8.38 -3.99
N ASN A 32 21.22 -7.72 -4.22
CA ASN A 32 22.01 -7.94 -5.43
C ASN A 32 22.33 -9.44 -5.62
N GLY A 33 21.99 -9.99 -6.79
CA GLY A 33 22.26 -11.40 -7.16
C GLY A 33 21.03 -12.29 -7.40
N TYR A 34 19.81 -11.81 -7.18
CA TYR A 34 18.56 -12.57 -7.37
C TYR A 34 17.82 -12.23 -8.69
N GLU A 35 18.54 -12.24 -9.82
CA GLU A 35 17.97 -11.89 -11.14
C GLU A 35 16.81 -12.82 -11.57
N LEU A 36 16.81 -14.08 -11.14
CA LEU A 36 15.73 -15.03 -11.47
C LEU A 36 14.38 -14.69 -10.79
N ALA A 37 14.39 -13.87 -9.74
CA ALA A 37 13.18 -13.42 -9.06
C ALA A 37 12.39 -12.37 -9.87
N LEU A 38 12.99 -11.77 -10.92
CA LEU A 38 12.41 -10.67 -11.70
C LEU A 38 10.99 -10.96 -12.20
N ASN A 39 10.71 -12.19 -12.68
CA ASN A 39 9.38 -12.57 -13.15
C ASN A 39 8.35 -12.70 -12.00
N GLY A 40 8.77 -13.21 -10.84
CA GLY A 40 7.92 -13.27 -9.65
C GLY A 40 7.57 -11.87 -9.13
N ILE A 41 8.54 -10.95 -9.21
CA ILE A 41 8.39 -9.55 -8.77
C ILE A 41 7.34 -8.81 -9.60
N VAL A 42 7.26 -9.02 -10.92
CA VAL A 42 6.24 -8.36 -11.76
C VAL A 42 4.82 -8.76 -11.33
N ILE A 43 4.61 -10.05 -11.06
CA ILE A 43 3.30 -10.56 -10.58
C ILE A 43 3.01 -10.04 -9.17
N SER A 44 3.99 -10.08 -8.27
CA SER A 44 3.86 -9.52 -6.92
C SER A 44 3.59 -8.02 -6.93
N LYS A 45 4.19 -7.25 -7.86
CA LYS A 45 3.89 -5.82 -8.07
C LYS A 45 2.44 -5.62 -8.46
N ALA A 46 1.97 -6.36 -9.47
CA ALA A 46 0.59 -6.25 -9.94
C ALA A 46 -0.42 -6.54 -8.82
N ILE A 47 -0.16 -7.59 -8.03
CA ILE A 47 -0.97 -7.93 -6.86
C ILE A 47 -0.92 -6.84 -5.79
N MET A 48 0.28 -6.34 -5.45
CA MET A 48 0.46 -5.30 -4.42
C MET A 48 -0.21 -3.98 -4.80
N VAL A 49 -0.13 -3.57 -6.07
CA VAL A 49 -0.84 -2.40 -6.59
C VAL A 49 -2.35 -2.62 -6.53
N GLY A 50 -2.84 -3.77 -6.99
CA GLY A 50 -4.27 -4.11 -6.95
C GLY A 50 -4.84 -4.10 -5.53
N ILE A 51 -4.12 -4.69 -4.58
CA ILE A 51 -4.48 -4.69 -3.15
C ILE A 51 -4.48 -3.26 -2.60
N SER A 52 -3.48 -2.44 -2.92
CA SER A 52 -3.39 -1.05 -2.46
C SER A 52 -4.56 -0.19 -2.94
N ILE A 53 -4.94 -0.32 -4.22
CA ILE A 53 -6.09 0.38 -4.78
C ILE A 53 -7.38 -0.08 -4.10
N TYR A 54 -7.58 -1.39 -3.94
CA TYR A 54 -8.75 -1.95 -3.26
C TYR A 54 -8.87 -1.46 -1.81
N LEU A 55 -7.77 -1.48 -1.05
CA LEU A 55 -7.75 -0.96 0.32
C LEU A 55 -8.08 0.53 0.36
N THR A 56 -7.47 1.33 -0.52
CA THR A 56 -7.75 2.76 -0.63
C THR A 56 -9.23 3.02 -0.87
N PHE A 57 -9.84 2.27 -1.80
CA PHE A 57 -11.26 2.38 -2.11
C PHE A 57 -12.15 1.98 -0.93
N LYS A 58 -11.84 0.86 -0.25
CA LYS A 58 -12.59 0.38 0.91
C LYS A 58 -12.49 1.34 2.10
N ILE A 59 -11.31 1.92 2.33
CA ILE A 59 -11.10 2.97 3.33
C ILE A 59 -11.95 4.19 2.97
N GLY A 60 -11.88 4.68 1.73
CA GLY A 60 -12.71 5.80 1.26
C GLY A 60 -14.20 5.57 1.53
N GLN A 61 -14.71 4.37 1.22
CA GLN A 61 -16.10 4.01 1.55
C GLN A 61 -16.40 4.05 3.05
N LEU A 62 -15.52 3.48 3.90
CA LEU A 62 -15.71 3.51 5.35
C LEU A 62 -15.75 4.93 5.90
N LEU A 63 -14.93 5.83 5.35
CA LEU A 63 -14.88 7.23 5.79
C LEU A 63 -16.11 8.02 5.37
N ILE A 64 -16.60 7.80 4.14
CA ILE A 64 -17.84 8.42 3.64
C ILE A 64 -19.04 7.91 4.45
N LYS A 65 -19.13 6.61 4.70
CA LYS A 65 -20.24 5.98 5.42
C LYS A 65 -20.31 6.37 6.91
N LYS A 66 -19.20 6.82 7.50
CA LYS A 66 -19.16 7.34 8.88
C LYS A 66 -19.65 8.79 8.99
N LYS A 67 -19.91 9.44 7.85
CA LYS A 67 -20.31 10.85 7.74
C LYS A 67 -21.82 11.04 7.59
N GLU A 68 -22.55 9.98 7.23
CA GLU A 68 -24.02 9.84 7.38
C GLU A 68 -24.37 9.38 8.80
#